data_AF-S9STG7-F1
#
_entry.id   AF-S9STG7-F1
#
_cell.length_a   1.000
_cell.length_b   1.000
_cell.length_c   1.000
_cell.angle_alpha   90.00
_cell.angle_beta   90.00
_cell.angle_gamma   90.00
#
_symmetry.space_group_name_H-M   'P 1'
#
loop_
_entity.id
_entity.type
_entity.pdbx_description
1 polymer ?
#
loop_
_entity_poly.entity_id
_entity_poly.type
_entity_poly.pdbx_seq_one_letter_code
_entity_poly.pdbx_strand_id
1 'polypeptide(L)' 'MGKQRTAREVLKALKAAGFQKSPNHGKATSHQRYIHKDDPSRFADVSFHSNGDVIAKGTLKNIERTSGVEF' A
#
# COMPACT_ATOMS: atom_id res chain seq x y z
N MET A 1 15.19 -14.20 6.17
CA MET A 1 13.80 -14.12 6.70
C MET A 1 13.15 -12.83 6.21
N GLY A 2 12.34 -12.86 5.13
CA GLY A 2 11.77 -11.63 4.54
C GLY A 2 10.85 -10.88 5.51
N LYS A 3 11.03 -9.57 5.64
CA LYS A 3 10.42 -8.70 6.65
C LYS A 3 8.89 -8.69 6.47
N GLN A 4 8.17 -9.06 7.53
CA GLN A 4 6.75 -8.78 7.63
C GLN A 4 6.60 -7.31 8.05
N ARG A 5 5.67 -6.58 7.44
CA ARG A 5 5.39 -5.18 7.75
C ARG A 5 3.92 -5.04 8.08
N THR A 6 3.62 -4.15 9.02
CA THR A 6 2.24 -3.79 9.32
C THR A 6 1.66 -2.87 8.25
N ALA A 7 0.35 -2.87 8.11
CA ALA A 7 -0.36 -1.93 7.24
C ALA A 7 0.05 -0.49 7.55
N ARG A 8 0.19 -0.13 8.83
CA ARG A 8 0.67 1.19 9.26
C ARG A 8 2.04 1.55 8.66
N GLU A 9 3.01 0.64 8.70
CA GLU A 9 4.35 0.89 8.16
C GLU A 9 4.30 1.08 6.64
N VAL A 10 3.56 0.21 5.96
CA VAL A 10 3.37 0.27 4.49
C VAL A 10 2.73 1.60 4.09
N LEU A 11 1.64 1.98 4.74
CA LEU A 11 0.94 3.23 4.46
C LEU A 11 1.79 4.46 4.75
N LYS A 12 2.62 4.42 5.82
CA LYS A 12 3.55 5.50 6.14
C LYS A 12 4.61 5.68 5.04
N ALA A 13 5.19 4.57 4.56
CA ALA A 13 6.18 4.60 3.49
C ALA A 13 5.57 5.04 2.15
N LEU A 14 4.39 4.53 1.80
CA LEU A 14 3.66 4.97 0.59
C LEU A 14 3.34 6.47 0.65
N LYS A 15 2.85 6.98 1.79
CA LYS A 15 2.57 8.41 1.96
C LYS A 15 3.84 9.26 1.83
N ALA A 16 4.96 8.81 2.41
CA ALA A 16 6.25 9.49 2.27
C ALA A 16 6.75 9.50 0.81
N ALA A 17 6.44 8.44 0.06
CA ALA A 17 6.73 8.34 -1.37
C ALA A 17 5.71 9.08 -2.27
N GLY A 18 4.80 9.89 -1.72
CA GLY A 18 3.88 10.70 -2.51
C GLY A 18 2.61 9.98 -2.99
N PHE A 19 2.30 8.80 -2.43
CA PHE A 19 1.04 8.11 -2.70
C PHE A 19 -0.09 8.68 -1.86
N GLN A 20 -1.26 8.78 -2.49
CA GLN A 20 -2.50 9.23 -1.87
C GLN A 20 -3.60 8.20 -2.10
N LYS A 21 -4.56 8.14 -1.17
CA LYS A 21 -5.70 7.23 -1.30
C LYS A 21 -6.51 7.60 -2.54
N SER A 22 -6.80 6.62 -3.39
CA SER A 22 -7.64 6.84 -4.56
C SER A 22 -9.07 7.18 -4.13
N PRO A 23 -9.66 8.28 -4.63
CA PRO A 23 -11.02 8.67 -4.26
C PRO A 23 -12.09 7.71 -4.83
N ASN A 24 -11.72 6.95 -5.87
CA ASN A 24 -12.63 6.13 -6.66
C ASN A 24 -12.54 4.63 -6.33
N HIS A 25 -11.67 4.23 -5.39
CA HIS A 25 -11.46 2.82 -5.06
C HIS A 25 -11.64 2.55 -3.56
N GLY A 26 -12.54 1.63 -3.22
CA GLY A 26 -12.69 1.12 -1.84
C GLY A 26 -13.34 2.08 -0.85
N LYS A 27 -14.37 2.83 -1.26
CA LYS A 27 -15.26 3.49 -0.28
C LYS A 27 -15.93 2.39 0.57
N ALA A 28 -15.57 2.35 1.86
CA ALA A 28 -16.04 1.42 2.89
C ALA A 28 -15.56 -0.04 2.84
N THR A 29 -14.53 -0.39 2.06
CA THR A 29 -13.98 -1.75 2.03
C THR A 29 -12.58 -1.84 2.64
N SER A 30 -12.22 -3.04 3.11
CA SER A 30 -10.89 -3.38 3.64
C SER A 30 -9.79 -3.31 2.57
N HIS A 31 -10.15 -3.13 1.29
CA HIS A 31 -9.23 -3.02 0.17
C HIS A 31 -9.15 -1.57 -0.28
N GLN A 32 -7.98 -0.97 -0.11
CA GLN A 32 -7.75 0.44 -0.45
C GLN A 32 -6.63 0.54 -1.47
N ARG A 33 -6.89 1.29 -2.55
CA ARG A 33 -5.86 1.61 -3.54
C ARG A 33 -5.27 2.97 -3.25
N TYR A 34 -3.94 3.04 -3.29
CA TYR A 34 -3.16 4.26 -3.22
C TYR A 34 -2.51 4.50 -4.57
N ILE A 35 -2.60 5.72 -5.08
CA ILE A 35 -2.06 6.14 -6.38
C ILE A 35 -1.01 7.23 -6.15
N HIS A 36 0.07 7.23 -6.93
CA HIS A 36 1.10 8.27 -6.82
C HIS A 36 0.57 9.60 -7.37
N LYS A 37 0.89 10.71 -6.69
CA LYS A 37 0.38 12.04 -7.04
C LYS A 37 0.83 12.54 -8.43
N ASP A 38 2.04 12.18 -8.85
CA ASP A 38 2.63 12.64 -10.12
C ASP A 38 2.59 11.57 -11.22
N ASP A 39 2.29 10.32 -10.88
CA ASP A 39 2.35 9.19 -11.82
C ASP A 39 1.21 8.20 -11.56
N PRO A 40 0.09 8.31 -12.28
CA PRO A 40 -1.06 7.43 -12.06
C PRO A 40 -0.80 5.96 -12.44
N SER A 41 0.31 5.64 -13.14
CA SER A 41 0.69 4.25 -13.44
C SER A 41 1.25 3.52 -12.21
N ARG A 42 1.75 4.26 -11.22
CA ARG A 42 2.24 3.72 -9.96
C ARG A 42 1.11 3.66 -8.94
N PHE A 43 0.79 2.44 -8.50
CA PHE A 43 -0.26 2.22 -7.50
C PHE A 43 0.12 1.12 -6.50
N ALA A 44 -0.52 1.16 -5.34
CA ALA A 44 -0.40 0.18 -4.28
C ALA A 44 -1.79 -0.23 -3.81
N ASP A 45 -2.12 -1.50 -3.98
CA ASP A 45 -3.33 -2.10 -3.41
C ASP A 45 -2.99 -2.67 -2.04
N VAL A 46 -3.58 -2.11 -0.99
CA VAL A 46 -3.35 -2.51 0.39
C VAL A 46 -4.66 -3.01 0.99
N SER A 47 -4.67 -4.27 1.40
CA SER A 47 -5.80 -4.90 2.07
C SER A 47 -5.55 -4.99 3.58
N PHE A 48 -6.36 -4.32 4.38
CA PHE A 48 -6.28 -4.33 5.85
C PHE A 48 -7.63 -3.98 6.48
N HIS A 49 -7.92 -4.56 7.64
CA HIS A 49 -9.06 -4.21 8.48
C HIS A 49 -8.64 -3.23 9.59
N SER A 50 -7.41 -3.39 10.10
CA SER A 50 -6.80 -2.53 11.10
C SER A 50 -5.38 -2.13 10.72
N ASN A 51 -4.94 -0.96 11.19
CA ASN A 51 -3.59 -0.47 10.94
C ASN A 51 -2.48 -1.38 11.51
N GLY A 52 -2.81 -2.24 12.48
CA GLY A 52 -1.89 -3.22 13.06
C GLY A 52 -1.77 -4.51 12.25
N ASP A 53 -2.57 -4.70 11.21
CA ASP A 53 -2.59 -5.94 10.43
C ASP A 53 -1.25 -6.14 9.72
N VAL A 54 -0.73 -7.36 9.81
CA VAL A 54 0.51 -7.72 9.12
C VAL A 54 0.21 -8.03 7.66
N ILE A 55 0.91 -7.33 6.77
CA ILE A 55 0.84 -7.57 5.33
C ILE A 55 1.74 -8.76 5.00
N ALA A 56 1.16 -9.77 4.37
CA ALA A 56 1.86 -10.96 3.94
C ALA A 56 2.97 -10.61 2.93
N LYS A 57 4.06 -11.38 2.93
CA LYS A 57 5.24 -11.12 2.07
C LYS A 57 4.92 -11.07 0.58
N GLY A 58 4.01 -11.92 0.11
CA GLY A 58 3.58 -11.92 -1.29
C GLY A 58 2.87 -10.62 -1.67
N THR A 59 2.03 -10.11 -0.78
CA THR A 59 1.35 -8.82 -0.94
C THR A 59 2.35 -7.67 -0.90
N LEU A 60 3.30 -7.67 0.05
CA LEU A 60 4.38 -6.68 0.09
C LEU A 60 5.15 -6.67 -1.23
N LYS A 61 5.63 -7.82 -1.69
CA LYS A 61 6.38 -7.91 -2.95
C LYS A 61 5.58 -7.43 -4.16
N ASN A 62 4.27 -7.68 -4.17
CA ASN A 62 3.41 -7.14 -5.22
C ASN A 62 3.29 -5.62 -5.15
N ILE A 63 3.12 -5.06 -3.94
CA ILE A 63 3.11 -3.61 -3.72
C ILE A 63 4.44 -3.01 -4.14
N GLU A 64 5.58 -3.59 -3.77
CA GLU A 64 6.90 -3.12 -4.20
C GLU A 64 7.01 -3.06 -5.72
N ARG A 65 6.54 -4.11 -6.40
CA ARG A 65 6.55 -4.20 -7.86
C ARG A 65 5.67 -3.13 -8.54
N THR A 66 4.46 -2.87 -8.04
CA THR A 66 3.52 -1.93 -8.68
C THR A 66 3.75 -0.48 -8.26
N SER A 67 4.23 -0.24 -7.04
CA SER A 67 4.47 1.09 -6.50
C SER A 67 5.91 1.56 -6.70
N GLY A 68 6.87 0.65 -6.85
CA GLY A 68 8.31 0.96 -6.88
C GLY A 68 8.86 1.44 -5.53
N VAL A 69 8.19 1.12 -4.42
CA VAL A 69 8.62 1.45 -3.05
C VAL A 69 9.03 0.15 -2.35
N GLU A 70 10.24 0.09 -1.79
CA GLU A 70 10.76 -1.09 -1.06
C GLU A 70 10.50 -1.01 0.46
N PHE A 71 10.25 -2.15 1.14
CA PHE A 71 9.89 -2.19 2.58
C PHE A 71 10.79 -3.06 3.48
#